data_AF-A0A068NYT1-F1
#
_entry.id   AF-A0A068NYT1-F1
#
_cell.length_a   1.000
_cell.length_b   1.000
_cell.length_c   1.000
_cell.angle_alpha   90.00
_cell.angle_beta   90.00
_cell.angle_gamma   90.00
#
_symmetry.space_group_name_H-M   'P 1'
#
loop_
_entity.id
_entity.type
_entity.pdbx_description
1 polymer ?
#
loop_
_entity_poly.entity_id
_entity_poly.type
_entity_poly.pdbx_seq_one_letter_code
_entity_poly.pdbx_strand_id
1 'polypeptide(L)'
;MSEAGPEKVCTYDPLHELMARFETVKLSSGSADPFEGLGVEDRLKKHIVDGIKKNLERDLDEAMAVYPPLQIINEILLDGMKTVGELFGSGKMQLPFVLQSAEVMKTAVRHLEPHMEKVEGSEKGSILLATVAGDVHDIGKNLVDIILSNNGYRVVNIGIKQPINSILEKAEEHRCQVIGMSGLLVKSTLIMRDNLLEMNQRGLSDMPVILGGAALTRGYVEQDLRDIYEGQVFYAQDAFEGLRLMGDLGRTGTATLERPAPAVEEVDEATPRVQSHRVGVIDSALYVFTGERSDVEPVAEPPKLPFYGDRKHTKFDIFELYKYINPIALFRGQWQYKRPDGMSNPEFTQWLAENVEPVFERLKRELASVLKPRVKWGYFPCASEGNDLIIYQDDARTERTRFNFPRQRDGRRQCLSDFFQPVGSGIVDTVAFHVVTVGGDTSVLERSLFDRGDYQDYLYVHGMGVETAEALAEYWHRQIRLEMGIGDQEPEEMRLLFSARYHGARYSFGYPACPNLEDQAKLFDLLRPEEIGLELSEEFMLVPEQSTSAIIVHHPDAKYFNIR
;
A
#
# COMPACT_ATOMS: atom_id res chain seq x y z
N MET A 1 -49.81 -28.89 -39.74
CA MET A 1 -50.42 -27.76 -39.01
C MET A 1 -49.97 -27.84 -37.56
N SER A 2 -49.07 -26.95 -37.18
CA SER A 2 -48.71 -26.64 -35.79
C SER A 2 -47.90 -25.35 -35.89
N GLU A 3 -48.58 -24.23 -35.75
CA GLU A 3 -48.03 -22.87 -35.82
C GLU A 3 -46.99 -22.66 -34.71
N ALA A 4 -45.79 -22.24 -35.08
CA ALA A 4 -44.82 -21.70 -34.14
C ALA A 4 -45.23 -20.26 -33.80
N GLY A 5 -45.48 -19.98 -32.52
CA GLY A 5 -45.81 -18.64 -32.03
C GLY A 5 -44.63 -17.67 -32.16
N PRO A 6 -44.88 -16.35 -32.19
CA PRO A 6 -43.85 -15.36 -32.45
C PRO A 6 -42.85 -15.29 -31.29
N GLU A 7 -41.55 -15.29 -31.63
CA GLU A 7 -40.47 -15.00 -30.69
C GLU A 7 -40.70 -13.64 -30.02
N LYS A 8 -40.81 -13.63 -28.69
CA LYS A 8 -40.80 -12.39 -27.92
C LYS A 8 -39.40 -11.80 -27.97
N VAL A 9 -39.21 -10.81 -28.83
CA VAL A 9 -38.02 -9.95 -28.83
C VAL A 9 -37.97 -9.23 -27.48
N CYS A 10 -36.93 -9.50 -26.70
CA CYS A 10 -36.66 -8.74 -25.47
C CYS A 10 -36.16 -7.35 -25.88
N THR A 11 -37.07 -6.36 -25.91
CA THR A 11 -36.77 -4.95 -26.20
C THR A 11 -36.24 -4.19 -24.98
N TYR A 12 -35.92 -4.90 -23.89
CA TYR A 12 -35.44 -4.33 -22.64
C TYR A 12 -33.96 -4.69 -22.46
N ASP A 13 -33.09 -3.69 -22.62
CA ASP A 13 -31.65 -3.78 -22.36
C ASP A 13 -31.37 -3.08 -21.01
N PRO A 14 -31.17 -3.85 -19.92
CA PRO A 14 -30.93 -3.28 -18.60
C PRO A 14 -29.66 -2.43 -18.54
N LEU A 15 -28.69 -2.65 -19.43
CA LEU A 15 -27.47 -1.86 -19.51
C LEU A 15 -27.76 -0.47 -20.07
N HIS A 16 -28.61 -0.38 -21.10
CA HIS A 16 -29.08 0.89 -21.65
C HIS A 16 -29.87 1.71 -20.61
N GLU A 17 -30.73 1.06 -19.84
CA GLU A 17 -31.53 1.74 -18.81
C GLU A 17 -30.71 2.10 -17.57
N LEU A 18 -29.64 1.36 -17.28
CA LEU A 18 -28.64 1.70 -16.27
C LEU A 18 -27.82 2.92 -16.73
N MET A 19 -27.37 2.96 -17.99
CA MET A 19 -26.64 4.09 -18.57
C MET A 19 -27.49 5.37 -18.59
N ALA A 20 -28.78 5.27 -18.93
CA ALA A 20 -29.72 6.40 -18.88
C ALA A 20 -29.95 6.94 -17.45
N ARG A 21 -29.75 6.13 -16.41
CA ARG A 21 -29.82 6.56 -15.00
C ARG A 21 -28.52 7.20 -14.50
N PHE A 22 -27.40 7.01 -15.20
CA PHE A 22 -26.13 7.68 -14.91
C PHE A 22 -25.96 9.01 -15.69
N GLU A 23 -26.81 9.31 -16.68
CA GLU A 23 -26.89 10.63 -17.31
C GLU A 23 -27.40 11.74 -16.35
N THR A 24 -27.94 11.37 -15.18
CA THR A 24 -28.53 12.32 -14.21
C THR A 24 -27.69 12.58 -12.96
N VAL A 25 -26.39 12.27 -12.97
CA VAL A 25 -25.45 12.93 -12.05
C VAL A 25 -25.19 14.33 -12.62
N LYS A 26 -25.71 15.36 -11.95
CA LYS A 26 -25.56 16.77 -12.35
C LYS A 26 -24.08 17.19 -12.38
N LEU A 27 -23.41 16.93 -13.49
CA LEU A 27 -22.64 17.97 -14.16
C LEU A 27 -23.62 19.11 -14.44
N SER A 28 -23.29 20.33 -14.01
CA SER A 28 -24.08 21.54 -14.24
C SER A 28 -24.74 21.52 -15.63
N SER A 29 -26.07 21.54 -15.66
CA SER A 29 -26.89 21.64 -16.87
C SER A 29 -26.70 23.01 -17.51
N GLY A 30 -25.61 23.13 -18.26
CA GLY A 30 -25.27 24.18 -19.21
C GLY A 30 -24.41 23.51 -20.29
N SER A 31 -25.08 22.91 -21.28
CA SER A 31 -24.46 22.15 -22.36
C SER A 31 -23.75 23.08 -23.35
N ALA A 32 -22.54 23.51 -23.01
CA ALA A 32 -21.51 23.79 -24.00
C ALA A 32 -20.65 22.52 -24.09
N ASP A 33 -20.27 22.11 -25.31
CA ASP A 33 -19.21 21.11 -25.45
C ASP A 33 -17.98 21.66 -24.72
N PRO A 34 -17.38 20.97 -23.72
CA PRO A 34 -16.24 21.51 -22.97
C PRO A 34 -15.04 21.81 -23.88
N PHE A 35 -15.06 21.33 -25.12
CA PHE A 35 -14.05 21.58 -26.14
C PHE A 35 -14.46 22.62 -27.19
N GLU A 36 -15.64 23.23 -27.05
CA GLU A 36 -16.19 24.19 -28.02
C GLU A 36 -15.32 25.45 -28.14
N GLY A 37 -14.92 25.79 -29.36
CA GLY A 37 -14.12 26.98 -29.66
C GLY A 37 -12.62 26.88 -29.37
N LEU A 38 -12.13 25.74 -28.88
CA LEU A 38 -10.70 25.50 -28.64
C LEU A 38 -9.97 25.01 -29.90
N GLY A 39 -8.71 25.43 -30.07
CA GLY A 39 -7.79 24.87 -31.07
C GLY A 39 -7.40 23.43 -30.76
N VAL A 40 -6.88 22.69 -31.74
CA VAL A 40 -6.57 21.25 -31.58
C VAL A 40 -5.56 21.00 -30.47
N GLU A 41 -4.57 21.88 -30.30
CA GLU A 41 -3.56 21.80 -29.25
C GLU A 41 -4.18 21.97 -27.86
N ASP A 42 -5.07 22.95 -27.70
CA ASP A 42 -5.76 23.23 -26.44
C ASP A 42 -6.77 22.13 -26.10
N ARG A 43 -7.45 21.55 -27.10
CA ARG A 43 -8.33 20.39 -26.90
C ARG A 43 -7.54 19.18 -26.40
N LEU A 44 -6.41 18.86 -27.03
CA LEU A 44 -5.55 17.75 -26.61
C LEU A 44 -4.99 17.95 -25.20
N LYS A 45 -4.53 19.17 -24.86
CA LYS A 45 -4.13 19.49 -23.48
C LYS A 45 -5.29 19.31 -22.49
N LYS A 46 -6.47 19.79 -22.85
CA LYS A 46 -7.68 19.66 -22.03
C LYS A 46 -8.09 18.20 -21.82
N HIS A 47 -7.99 17.35 -22.84
CA HIS A 47 -8.21 15.91 -22.71
C HIS A 47 -7.33 15.30 -21.62
N ILE A 48 -6.03 15.66 -21.62
CA ILE A 48 -5.07 15.19 -20.62
C ILE A 48 -5.42 15.71 -19.23
N VAL A 49 -5.58 17.02 -19.06
CA VAL A 49 -5.82 17.66 -17.74
C VAL A 49 -7.14 17.20 -17.11
N ASP A 50 -8.19 17.05 -17.91
CA ASP A 50 -9.51 16.65 -17.41
C ASP A 50 -9.71 15.13 -17.37
N GLY A 51 -8.76 14.34 -17.89
CA GLY A 51 -8.87 12.88 -17.93
C GLY A 51 -9.98 12.35 -18.85
N ILE A 52 -10.30 13.06 -19.94
CA ILE A 52 -11.43 12.74 -20.83
C ILE A 52 -10.93 11.95 -22.06
N LYS A 53 -11.33 10.68 -22.19
CA LYS A 53 -11.01 9.82 -23.35
C LYS A 53 -11.94 10.06 -24.56
N LYS A 54 -13.16 10.54 -24.33
CA LYS A 54 -14.17 10.71 -25.38
C LYS A 54 -13.66 11.67 -26.46
N ASN A 55 -13.74 11.29 -27.74
CA ASN A 55 -13.26 12.05 -28.91
C ASN A 55 -11.73 12.27 -28.99
N LEU A 56 -10.94 11.73 -28.05
CA LEU A 56 -9.49 11.90 -28.04
C LEU A 56 -8.83 11.47 -29.37
N GLU A 57 -9.16 10.28 -29.87
CA GLU A 57 -8.57 9.74 -31.11
C GLU A 57 -8.85 10.64 -32.32
N ARG A 58 -10.06 11.17 -32.43
CA ARG A 58 -10.43 12.12 -33.49
C ARG A 58 -9.59 13.39 -33.43
N ASP A 59 -9.40 13.93 -32.23
CA ASP A 59 -8.63 15.16 -32.02
C ASP A 59 -7.11 14.90 -32.23
N LEU A 60 -6.63 13.69 -31.96
CA LEU A 60 -5.28 13.24 -32.32
C LEU A 60 -5.11 13.10 -33.84
N ASP A 61 -6.09 12.55 -34.55
CA ASP A 61 -6.06 12.44 -36.01
C ASP A 61 -6.01 13.82 -36.69
N GLU A 62 -6.77 14.78 -36.16
CA GLU A 62 -6.73 16.18 -36.61
C GLU A 62 -5.36 16.81 -36.35
N ALA A 63 -4.77 16.57 -35.18
CA ALA A 63 -3.42 17.06 -34.87
C ALA A 63 -2.35 16.42 -35.76
N MET A 64 -2.48 15.13 -36.08
CA MET A 64 -1.55 14.42 -36.98
C MET A 64 -1.56 14.94 -38.42
N ALA A 65 -2.61 15.66 -38.83
CA ALA A 65 -2.63 16.33 -40.13
C ALA A 65 -1.70 17.56 -40.17
N VAL A 66 -1.31 18.10 -39.00
CA VAL A 66 -0.52 19.33 -38.86
C VAL A 66 0.85 19.05 -38.26
N TYR A 67 0.95 18.12 -37.31
CA TYR A 67 2.13 17.83 -36.52
C TYR A 67 2.58 16.37 -36.67
N PRO A 68 3.89 16.08 -36.71
CA PRO A 68 4.39 14.73 -36.55
C PRO A 68 3.94 14.12 -35.20
N PRO A 69 3.65 12.81 -35.12
CA PRO A 69 3.18 12.17 -33.88
C PRO A 69 4.09 12.40 -32.66
N LEU A 70 5.42 12.36 -32.87
CA LEU A 70 6.40 12.68 -31.82
C LEU A 70 6.25 14.09 -31.26
N GLN A 71 5.94 15.07 -32.11
CA GLN A 71 5.76 16.46 -31.69
C GLN A 71 4.48 16.63 -30.86
N ILE A 72 3.40 15.94 -31.24
CA ILE A 72 2.13 15.93 -30.48
C ILE A 72 2.40 15.44 -29.05
N ILE A 73 3.13 14.34 -28.90
CA ILE A 73 3.48 13.80 -27.59
C ILE A 73 4.33 14.82 -26.81
N ASN A 74 5.46 15.25 -27.38
CA ASN A 74 6.48 15.97 -26.64
C ASN A 74 6.11 17.43 -26.31
N GLU A 75 5.36 18.10 -27.19
CA GLU A 75 5.07 19.53 -27.05
C GLU A 75 3.65 19.81 -26.58
N ILE A 76 2.67 18.95 -26.90
CA ILE A 76 1.26 19.18 -26.57
C ILE A 76 0.84 18.33 -25.36
N LEU A 77 0.93 17.00 -25.48
CA LEU A 77 0.43 16.10 -24.44
C LEU A 77 1.27 16.17 -23.14
N LEU A 78 2.60 16.23 -23.27
CA LEU A 78 3.48 16.39 -22.11
C LEU A 78 3.30 17.75 -21.40
N ASP A 79 2.90 18.81 -22.10
CA ASP A 79 2.58 20.09 -21.48
C ASP A 79 1.28 20.02 -20.66
N GLY A 80 0.29 19.27 -21.16
CA GLY A 80 -0.90 18.89 -20.38
C GLY A 80 -0.52 18.12 -19.11
N MET A 81 0.35 17.10 -19.22
CA MET A 81 0.84 16.33 -18.07
C MET A 81 1.64 17.17 -17.07
N LYS A 82 2.38 18.18 -17.54
CA LYS A 82 3.05 19.14 -16.67
C LYS A 82 2.06 19.93 -15.83
N THR A 83 0.97 20.39 -16.45
CA THR A 83 -0.12 21.08 -15.72
C THR A 83 -0.78 20.17 -14.69
N VAL A 84 -1.02 18.90 -15.02
CA VAL A 84 -1.49 17.87 -14.07
C VAL A 84 -0.54 17.76 -12.87
N GLY A 85 0.77 17.69 -13.12
CA GLY A 85 1.79 17.67 -12.07
C GLY A 85 1.78 18.91 -11.17
N GLU A 86 1.63 20.10 -11.75
CA GLU A 86 1.53 21.37 -11.00
C GLU A 86 0.26 21.45 -10.15
N LEU A 87 -0.89 21.01 -10.68
CA LEU A 87 -2.16 20.96 -9.96
C LEU A 87 -2.13 19.97 -8.80
N PHE A 88 -1.53 18.80 -9.00
CA PHE A 88 -1.36 17.82 -7.93
C PHE A 88 -0.38 18.33 -6.86
N GLY A 89 0.77 18.86 -7.27
CA GLY A 89 1.79 19.38 -6.36
C GLY A 89 1.30 20.56 -5.50
N SER A 90 0.35 21.34 -6.03
CA SER A 90 -0.34 22.41 -5.28
C SER A 90 -1.58 21.95 -4.50
N GLY A 91 -1.86 20.64 -4.45
CA GLY A 91 -3.01 20.07 -3.74
C GLY A 91 -4.38 20.31 -4.40
N LYS A 92 -4.40 20.88 -5.61
CA LYS A 92 -5.62 21.19 -6.38
C LYS A 92 -6.17 19.99 -7.16
N MET A 93 -5.36 18.95 -7.35
CA MET A 93 -5.76 17.71 -8.01
C MET A 93 -5.44 16.50 -7.12
N GLN A 94 -6.31 15.50 -7.14
CA GLN A 94 -6.19 14.27 -6.34
C GLN A 94 -5.53 13.15 -7.15
N LEU A 95 -4.92 12.18 -6.46
CA LEU A 95 -4.18 11.10 -7.10
C LEU A 95 -5.00 10.31 -8.13
N PRO A 96 -6.28 9.94 -7.88
CA PRO A 96 -7.07 9.20 -8.87
C PRO A 96 -7.26 9.97 -10.19
N PHE A 97 -7.34 11.30 -10.15
CA PHE A 97 -7.45 12.14 -11.36
C PHE A 97 -6.13 12.25 -12.11
N VAL A 98 -4.99 12.24 -11.41
CA VAL A 98 -3.68 12.15 -12.06
C VAL A 98 -3.55 10.82 -12.79
N LEU A 99 -3.98 9.72 -12.15
CA LEU A 99 -3.97 8.41 -12.78
C LEU A 99 -4.90 8.37 -14.00
N GLN A 100 -6.09 8.96 -13.90
CA GLN A 100 -7.00 9.10 -15.04
C GLN A 100 -6.37 9.88 -16.21
N SER A 101 -5.67 10.98 -15.92
CA SER A 101 -4.91 11.76 -16.92
C SER A 101 -3.83 10.91 -17.60
N ALA A 102 -3.14 10.09 -16.80
CA ALA A 102 -2.18 9.10 -17.27
C ALA A 102 -2.81 8.02 -18.18
N GLU A 103 -4.05 7.60 -17.94
CA GLU A 103 -4.74 6.68 -18.85
C GLU A 103 -5.06 7.32 -20.21
N VAL A 104 -5.45 8.60 -20.21
CA VAL A 104 -5.65 9.38 -21.44
C VAL A 104 -4.32 9.49 -22.19
N MET A 105 -3.23 9.80 -21.50
CA MET A 105 -1.87 9.86 -22.06
C MET A 105 -1.48 8.52 -22.71
N LYS A 106 -1.66 7.39 -22.00
CA LYS A 106 -1.38 6.05 -22.54
C LYS A 106 -2.23 5.74 -23.78
N THR A 107 -3.51 6.13 -23.76
CA THR A 107 -4.43 5.95 -24.90
C THR A 107 -3.94 6.75 -26.10
N ALA A 108 -3.54 8.01 -25.89
CA ALA A 108 -3.02 8.87 -26.94
C ALA A 108 -1.71 8.33 -27.53
N VAL A 109 -0.76 7.92 -26.69
CA VAL A 109 0.51 7.33 -27.16
C VAL A 109 0.26 6.05 -27.95
N ARG A 110 -0.64 5.17 -27.49
CA ARG A 110 -1.01 3.93 -28.21
C ARG A 110 -1.62 4.23 -29.58
N HIS A 111 -2.39 5.31 -29.70
CA HIS A 111 -2.98 5.74 -30.97
C HIS A 111 -1.93 6.32 -31.93
N LEU A 112 -0.95 7.06 -31.40
CA LEU A 112 0.09 7.72 -32.18
C LEU A 112 1.25 6.78 -32.59
N GLU A 113 1.57 5.77 -31.76
CA GLU A 113 2.70 4.85 -31.95
C GLU A 113 2.76 4.18 -33.34
N PRO A 114 1.65 3.67 -33.92
CA PRO A 114 1.66 3.09 -35.27
C PRO A 114 2.06 4.07 -36.39
N HIS A 115 1.92 5.37 -36.13
CA HIS A 115 2.23 6.45 -37.08
C HIS A 115 3.62 7.04 -36.89
N MET A 116 4.36 6.60 -35.87
CA MET A 116 5.72 7.04 -35.59
C MET A 116 6.72 6.25 -36.44
N GLU A 117 7.64 6.96 -37.09
CA GLU A 117 8.89 6.31 -37.51
C GLU A 117 9.66 5.90 -36.25
N LYS A 118 10.26 4.71 -36.25
CA LYS A 118 11.12 4.26 -35.14
C LYS A 118 12.36 5.15 -35.07
N VAL A 119 12.29 6.23 -34.32
CA VAL A 119 13.42 7.09 -33.99
C VAL A 119 13.87 6.72 -32.58
N GLU A 120 15.04 6.08 -32.47
CA GLU A 120 15.68 5.86 -31.18
C GLU A 120 16.07 7.22 -30.56
N GLY A 121 15.69 7.49 -29.30
CA GLY A 121 16.23 8.60 -28.51
C GLY A 121 15.31 9.79 -28.21
N SER A 122 13.98 9.64 -28.23
CA SER A 122 13.04 10.72 -27.87
C SER A 122 12.72 10.85 -26.36
N GLU A 123 13.42 10.12 -25.51
CA GLU A 123 13.15 10.02 -24.07
C GLU A 123 13.89 11.11 -23.28
N LYS A 124 13.26 11.71 -22.26
CA LYS A 124 13.91 12.71 -21.39
C LYS A 124 15.04 12.12 -20.53
N GLY A 125 15.03 10.81 -20.35
CA GLY A 125 15.97 10.04 -19.56
C GLY A 125 15.41 8.65 -19.28
N SER A 126 16.21 7.78 -18.65
CA SER A 126 15.77 6.41 -18.34
C SER A 126 16.13 5.99 -16.92
N ILE A 127 15.22 5.25 -16.29
CA ILE A 127 15.36 4.76 -14.92
C ILE A 127 15.00 3.28 -14.85
N LEU A 128 15.76 2.51 -14.07
CA LEU A 128 15.36 1.17 -13.65
C LEU A 128 14.65 1.26 -12.29
N LEU A 129 13.49 0.64 -12.14
CA LEU A 129 12.75 0.58 -10.88
C LEU A 129 12.67 -0.87 -10.36
N ALA A 130 13.03 -1.06 -9.09
CA ALA A 130 13.00 -2.36 -8.44
C ALA A 130 12.54 -2.25 -6.98
N THR A 131 11.67 -3.16 -6.54
CA THR A 131 11.51 -3.41 -5.10
C THR A 131 12.61 -4.38 -4.68
N VAL A 132 13.38 -4.01 -3.65
CA VAL A 132 14.60 -4.71 -3.26
C VAL A 132 14.35 -6.15 -2.82
N ALA A 133 15.43 -6.93 -2.71
CA ALA A 133 15.40 -8.34 -2.34
C ALA A 133 14.49 -8.59 -1.12
N GLY A 134 13.66 -9.62 -1.24
CA GLY A 134 12.78 -10.08 -0.17
C GLY A 134 11.56 -9.21 0.18
N ASP A 135 11.51 -7.96 -0.28
CA ASP A 135 10.32 -7.11 -0.16
C ASP A 135 9.35 -7.35 -1.33
N VAL A 136 8.06 -7.32 -1.03
CA VAL A 136 6.96 -7.67 -1.96
C VAL A 136 6.06 -6.50 -2.30
N HIS A 137 6.13 -5.42 -1.54
CA HIS A 137 5.22 -4.29 -1.75
C HIS A 137 5.73 -3.42 -2.90
N ASP A 138 4.84 -3.12 -3.84
CA ASP A 138 5.22 -2.41 -5.05
C ASP A 138 4.29 -1.27 -5.45
N ILE A 139 3.27 -0.97 -4.66
CA ILE A 139 2.31 0.11 -4.93
C ILE A 139 3.03 1.42 -5.20
N GLY A 140 3.94 1.81 -4.29
CA GLY A 140 4.70 3.05 -4.41
C GLY A 140 5.58 3.05 -5.66
N LYS A 141 6.24 1.92 -5.95
CA LYS A 141 7.07 1.74 -7.16
C LYS A 141 6.24 1.84 -8.44
N ASN A 142 5.10 1.17 -8.50
CA ASN A 142 4.22 1.16 -9.66
C ASN A 142 3.60 2.54 -9.86
N LEU A 143 3.32 3.29 -8.79
CA LEU A 143 2.93 4.68 -8.91
C LEU A 143 4.06 5.54 -9.49
N VAL A 144 5.30 5.36 -9.03
CA VAL A 144 6.48 6.05 -9.60
C VAL A 144 6.63 5.73 -11.08
N ASP A 145 6.49 4.46 -11.47
CA ASP A 145 6.50 4.01 -12.87
C ASP A 145 5.46 4.76 -13.70
N ILE A 146 4.18 4.72 -13.28
CA ILE A 146 3.10 5.42 -13.96
C ILE A 146 3.43 6.91 -14.11
N ILE A 147 3.86 7.59 -13.04
CA ILE A 147 4.12 9.03 -13.09
C ILE A 147 5.29 9.36 -14.01
N LEU A 148 6.40 8.61 -13.97
CA LEU A 148 7.58 8.86 -14.80
C LEU A 148 7.32 8.53 -16.27
N SER A 149 6.72 7.38 -16.56
CA SER A 149 6.37 6.94 -17.91
C SER A 149 5.46 7.97 -18.60
N ASN A 150 4.48 8.52 -17.89
CA ASN A 150 3.59 9.54 -18.44
C ASN A 150 4.23 10.93 -18.60
N ASN A 151 5.40 11.17 -18.00
CA ASN A 151 6.15 12.41 -18.14
C ASN A 151 7.27 12.34 -19.19
N GLY A 152 7.34 11.25 -19.96
CA GLY A 152 8.27 11.08 -21.08
C GLY A 152 9.63 10.49 -20.69
N TYR A 153 9.71 9.81 -19.54
CA TYR A 153 10.88 9.01 -19.16
C TYR A 153 10.65 7.54 -19.54
N ARG A 154 11.73 6.84 -19.92
CA ARG A 154 11.67 5.38 -20.05
C ARG A 154 11.89 4.72 -18.70
N VAL A 155 10.92 3.94 -18.28
CA VAL A 155 10.96 3.19 -17.03
C VAL A 155 11.15 1.70 -17.34
N VAL A 156 12.17 1.10 -16.74
CA VAL A 156 12.40 -0.35 -16.76
C VAL A 156 12.03 -0.90 -15.38
N ASN A 157 10.79 -1.31 -15.22
CA ASN A 157 10.27 -1.85 -13.97
C ASN A 157 10.50 -3.37 -13.92
N ILE A 158 11.45 -3.82 -13.10
CA ILE A 158 11.82 -5.24 -12.98
C ILE A 158 11.07 -5.97 -11.86
N GLY A 159 10.07 -5.32 -11.25
CA GLY A 159 9.17 -5.93 -10.28
C GLY A 159 9.73 -5.99 -8.86
N ILE A 160 9.39 -7.05 -8.14
CA ILE A 160 9.62 -7.23 -6.69
C ILE A 160 10.66 -8.29 -6.38
N LYS A 161 11.14 -8.32 -5.13
CA LYS A 161 12.14 -9.27 -4.64
C LYS A 161 13.42 -9.30 -5.50
N GLN A 162 13.89 -8.14 -5.94
CA GLN A 162 15.02 -8.07 -6.89
C GLN A 162 16.36 -8.01 -6.16
N PRO A 163 17.26 -8.99 -6.34
CA PRO A 163 18.62 -8.92 -5.82
C PRO A 163 19.46 -7.90 -6.58
N ILE A 164 20.52 -7.38 -5.95
CA ILE A 164 21.39 -6.36 -6.55
C ILE A 164 21.98 -6.79 -7.90
N ASN A 165 22.31 -8.07 -8.08
CA ASN A 165 22.79 -8.58 -9.37
C ASN A 165 21.77 -8.35 -10.49
N SER A 166 20.49 -8.69 -10.24
CA SER A 166 19.40 -8.48 -11.22
C SER A 166 19.23 -6.99 -11.53
N ILE A 167 19.27 -6.13 -10.50
CA ILE A 167 19.16 -4.68 -10.65
C ILE A 167 20.27 -4.15 -11.55
N LEU A 168 21.53 -4.50 -11.29
CA LEU A 168 22.68 -4.01 -12.04
C LEU A 168 22.73 -4.57 -13.46
N GLU A 169 22.51 -5.88 -13.62
CA GLU A 169 22.48 -6.54 -14.93
C GLU A 169 21.40 -5.92 -15.83
N LYS A 170 20.18 -5.70 -15.30
CA LYS A 170 19.09 -5.09 -16.07
C LYS A 170 19.32 -3.61 -16.33
N ALA A 171 19.93 -2.88 -15.39
CA ALA A 171 20.25 -1.48 -15.59
C ALA A 171 21.27 -1.32 -16.73
N GLU A 172 22.28 -2.20 -16.79
CA GLU A 172 23.27 -2.23 -17.86
C GLU A 172 22.66 -2.71 -19.20
N GLU A 173 21.94 -3.84 -19.20
CA GLU A 173 21.28 -4.42 -20.39
C GLU A 173 20.38 -3.38 -21.07
N HIS A 174 19.59 -2.66 -20.28
CA HIS A 174 18.67 -1.65 -20.80
C HIS A 174 19.30 -0.26 -20.89
N ARG A 175 20.57 -0.07 -20.51
CA ARG A 175 21.28 1.22 -20.53
C ARG A 175 20.51 2.32 -19.78
N CYS A 176 20.03 2.01 -18.58
CA CYS A 176 19.36 2.96 -17.72
C CYS A 176 20.36 4.01 -17.21
N GLN A 177 19.90 5.24 -16.98
CA GLN A 177 20.76 6.32 -16.46
C GLN A 177 20.68 6.43 -14.93
N VAL A 178 19.55 6.03 -14.34
CA VAL A 178 19.27 6.13 -12.90
C VAL A 178 18.76 4.78 -12.40
N ILE A 179 19.10 4.42 -11.16
CA ILE A 179 18.52 3.27 -10.46
C ILE A 179 17.59 3.79 -9.36
N GLY A 180 16.33 3.34 -9.39
CA GLY A 180 15.35 3.57 -8.33
C GLY A 180 15.09 2.28 -7.55
N MET A 181 15.29 2.34 -6.23
CA MET A 181 15.01 1.22 -5.33
C MET A 181 13.86 1.57 -4.38
N SER A 182 12.91 0.64 -4.24
CA SER A 182 11.75 0.76 -3.36
C SER A 182 11.77 -0.30 -2.25
N GLY A 183 11.28 0.09 -1.07
CA GLY A 183 11.15 -0.81 0.08
C GLY A 183 10.18 -0.26 1.12
N LEU A 184 9.30 -1.11 1.62
CA LEU A 184 8.33 -0.77 2.66
C LEU A 184 8.82 -1.12 4.07
N LEU A 185 9.75 -2.07 4.19
CA LEU A 185 10.18 -2.60 5.48
C LEU A 185 11.50 -2.00 5.93
N VAL A 186 11.75 -2.13 7.22
CA VAL A 186 12.97 -1.66 7.88
C VAL A 186 14.16 -2.55 7.52
N LYS A 187 13.94 -3.85 7.31
CA LYS A 187 14.97 -4.71 6.69
C LYS A 187 15.31 -4.25 5.27
N SER A 188 14.32 -3.80 4.49
CA SER A 188 14.55 -3.28 3.14
C SER A 188 15.49 -2.07 3.12
N THR A 189 15.49 -1.23 4.15
CA THR A 189 16.43 -0.10 4.24
C THR A 189 17.87 -0.56 4.42
N LEU A 190 18.10 -1.65 5.15
CA LEU A 190 19.42 -2.27 5.30
C LEU A 190 19.87 -2.92 3.98
N ILE A 191 18.96 -3.60 3.27
CA ILE A 191 19.24 -4.17 1.95
C ILE A 191 19.64 -3.05 0.97
N MET A 192 18.95 -1.91 0.98
CA MET A 192 19.33 -0.76 0.16
C MET A 192 20.73 -0.22 0.50
N ARG A 193 21.09 -0.13 1.78
CA ARG A 193 22.45 0.23 2.19
C ARG A 193 23.48 -0.76 1.65
N ASP A 194 23.20 -2.06 1.80
CA ASP A 194 24.13 -3.11 1.38
C ASP A 194 24.26 -3.15 -0.15
N ASN A 195 23.18 -2.85 -0.89
CA ASN A 195 23.22 -2.65 -2.33
C ASN A 195 24.14 -1.49 -2.74
N LEU A 196 24.08 -0.35 -2.04
CA LEU A 196 24.97 0.80 -2.32
C LEU A 196 26.44 0.44 -2.06
N LEU A 197 26.72 -0.30 -0.98
CA LEU A 197 28.07 -0.80 -0.68
C LEU A 197 28.57 -1.74 -1.78
N GLU A 198 27.73 -2.65 -2.26
CA GLU A 198 28.06 -3.55 -3.35
C GLU A 198 28.33 -2.79 -4.66
N MET A 199 27.55 -1.74 -4.95
CA MET A 199 27.79 -0.87 -6.10
C MET A 199 29.16 -0.19 -6.02
N ASN A 200 29.56 0.33 -4.86
CA ASN A 200 30.92 0.87 -4.66
C ASN A 200 31.99 -0.20 -4.92
N GLN A 201 31.84 -1.40 -4.35
CA GLN A 201 32.82 -2.49 -4.50
C GLN A 201 33.01 -2.91 -5.97
N ARG A 202 31.97 -2.78 -6.79
CA ARG A 202 32.01 -3.07 -8.23
C ARG A 202 32.46 -1.89 -9.09
N GLY A 203 32.71 -0.72 -8.49
CA GLY A 203 33.03 0.51 -9.22
C GLY A 203 31.87 1.03 -10.07
N LEU A 204 30.63 0.79 -9.63
CA LEU A 204 29.39 1.22 -10.30
C LEU A 204 28.73 2.41 -9.59
N SER A 205 29.50 3.14 -8.77
CA SER A 205 29.04 4.31 -8.02
C SER A 205 28.68 5.51 -8.92
N ASP A 206 29.11 5.51 -10.18
CA ASP A 206 28.80 6.57 -11.14
C ASP A 206 27.30 6.68 -11.47
N MET A 207 26.51 5.62 -11.23
CA MET A 207 25.05 5.66 -11.44
C MET A 207 24.35 6.39 -10.29
N PRO A 208 23.55 7.44 -10.56
CA PRO A 208 22.68 8.04 -9.56
C PRO A 208 21.64 7.05 -9.06
N VAL A 209 21.41 7.07 -7.74
CA VAL A 209 20.43 6.22 -7.06
C VAL A 209 19.34 7.08 -6.42
N ILE A 210 18.08 6.72 -6.65
CA ILE A 210 16.93 7.28 -5.95
C ILE A 210 16.35 6.19 -5.04
N LEU A 211 16.26 6.48 -3.74
CA LEU A 211 15.65 5.58 -2.77
C LEU A 211 14.29 6.12 -2.34
N GLY A 212 13.29 5.24 -2.26
CA GLY A 212 11.94 5.57 -1.81
C GLY A 212 11.23 4.42 -1.11
N GLY A 213 10.12 4.72 -0.46
CA GLY A 213 9.29 3.75 0.27
C GLY A 213 9.17 4.05 1.77
N ALA A 214 8.11 3.53 2.40
CA ALA A 214 7.60 4.11 3.65
C ALA A 214 8.46 3.86 4.90
N ALA A 215 9.46 2.98 4.84
CA ALA A 215 10.41 2.78 5.93
C ALA A 215 11.60 3.75 5.88
N LEU A 216 11.85 4.40 4.74
CA LEU A 216 12.94 5.34 4.59
C LEU A 216 12.57 6.71 5.16
N THR A 217 13.60 7.42 5.61
CA THR A 217 13.50 8.83 6.00
C THR A 217 14.53 9.63 5.23
N ARG A 218 14.28 10.92 5.04
CA ARG A 218 15.23 11.81 4.37
C ARG A 218 16.58 11.83 5.08
N GLY A 219 16.58 11.88 6.41
CA GLY A 219 17.81 11.88 7.21
C GLY A 219 18.66 10.63 6.94
N TYR A 220 18.06 9.44 7.03
CA TYR A 220 18.78 8.19 6.77
C TYR A 220 19.41 8.14 5.37
N VAL A 221 18.69 8.58 4.33
CA VAL A 221 19.19 8.49 2.95
C VAL A 221 20.18 9.61 2.62
N GLU A 222 19.88 10.86 2.96
CA GLU A 222 20.67 12.01 2.55
C GLU A 222 21.82 12.36 3.51
N GLN A 223 21.90 11.68 4.66
CA GLN A 223 23.03 11.76 5.61
C GLN A 223 23.74 10.41 5.67
N ASP A 224 23.15 9.41 6.33
CA ASP A 224 23.84 8.14 6.63
C ASP A 224 24.25 7.38 5.36
N LEU A 225 23.35 7.21 4.39
CA LEU A 225 23.67 6.48 3.15
C LEU A 225 24.53 7.30 2.18
N ARG A 226 24.45 8.63 2.25
CA ARG A 226 25.28 9.53 1.44
C ARG A 226 26.74 9.50 1.87
N ASP A 227 27.01 9.28 3.16
CA ASP A 227 28.37 9.07 3.66
C ASP A 227 28.97 7.71 3.25
N ILE A 228 28.12 6.76 2.86
CA ILE A 228 28.52 5.39 2.50
C ILE A 228 28.67 5.20 0.98
N TYR A 229 27.76 5.76 0.18
CA TYR A 229 27.79 5.61 -1.27
C TYR A 229 28.75 6.62 -1.91
N GLU A 230 29.67 6.16 -2.77
CA GLU A 230 30.63 7.05 -3.43
C GLU A 230 29.97 7.92 -4.51
N GLY A 231 28.78 7.51 -4.97
CA GLY A 231 27.99 8.18 -5.99
C GLY A 231 26.94 9.13 -5.46
N GLN A 232 26.00 9.50 -6.33
CA GLN A 232 24.87 10.34 -5.95
C GLN A 232 23.70 9.50 -5.45
N VAL A 233 23.26 9.72 -4.21
CA VAL A 233 22.05 9.12 -3.64
C VAL A 233 21.05 10.19 -3.19
N PHE A 234 19.78 10.01 -3.55
CA PHE A 234 18.68 10.92 -3.25
C PHE A 234 17.49 10.19 -2.62
N TYR A 235 16.78 10.89 -1.75
CA TYR A 235 15.51 10.43 -1.20
C TYR A 235 14.34 11.01 -2.00
N ALA A 236 13.42 10.14 -2.43
CA ALA A 236 12.12 10.53 -2.95
C ALA A 236 11.03 10.12 -1.95
N GLN A 237 10.37 11.11 -1.35
CA GLN A 237 9.27 10.85 -0.42
C GLN A 237 8.03 10.27 -1.14
N ASP A 238 7.81 10.66 -2.39
CA ASP A 238 6.72 10.20 -3.23
C ASP A 238 7.11 10.21 -4.72
N ALA A 239 6.19 9.78 -5.58
CA ALA A 239 6.40 9.69 -7.02
C ALA A 239 6.70 11.04 -7.69
N PHE A 240 6.24 12.15 -7.13
CA PHE A 240 6.42 13.48 -7.71
C PHE A 240 7.77 14.09 -7.32
N GLU A 241 8.24 13.84 -6.09
CA GLU A 241 9.62 14.13 -5.77
C GLU A 241 10.58 13.32 -6.65
N GLY A 242 10.25 12.04 -6.92
CA GLY A 242 10.96 11.22 -7.90
C GLY A 242 10.97 11.84 -9.31
N LEU A 243 9.83 12.33 -9.79
CA LEU A 243 9.71 13.04 -11.06
C LEU A 243 10.58 14.31 -11.11
N ARG A 244 10.59 15.09 -10.04
CA ARG A 244 11.42 16.30 -9.94
C ARG A 244 12.91 15.96 -9.96
N LEU A 245 13.33 14.94 -9.19
CA LEU A 245 14.70 14.47 -9.17
C LEU A 245 15.17 13.96 -10.55
N MET A 246 14.31 13.22 -11.28
CA MET A 246 14.62 12.81 -12.65
C MET A 246 14.79 14.00 -13.59
N GLY A 247 13.99 15.06 -13.42
CA GLY A 247 14.13 16.29 -14.19
C GLY A 247 15.41 17.05 -13.90
N ASP A 248 15.86 17.06 -12.64
CA ASP A 248 17.12 17.67 -12.23
C ASP A 248 18.31 16.86 -12.78
N LEU A 249 18.30 15.53 -12.61
CA LEU A 249 19.36 14.62 -13.06
C LEU A 249 19.52 14.60 -14.60
N GLY A 250 18.41 14.68 -15.35
CA GLY A 250 18.45 14.72 -16.81
C GLY A 250 19.03 16.00 -17.41
N ARG A 251 19.05 17.12 -16.66
CA ARG A 251 19.59 18.42 -17.13
C ARG A 251 21.09 18.56 -16.91
N THR A 252 21.63 17.83 -15.94
CA THR A 252 23.03 17.88 -15.53
C THR A 252 23.68 16.54 -15.81
N GLY A 253 24.13 16.30 -17.04
CA GLY A 253 25.11 15.25 -17.29
C GLY A 253 26.28 15.43 -16.32
N THR A 254 26.38 14.55 -15.32
CA THR A 254 27.51 14.44 -14.38
C THR A 254 27.97 15.73 -13.70
N ALA A 255 27.05 16.63 -13.29
CA ALA A 255 27.39 17.78 -12.44
C ALA A 255 26.57 17.77 -11.15
N THR A 256 27.28 17.90 -10.03
CA THR A 256 26.82 17.81 -8.65
C THR A 256 25.57 18.64 -8.35
N LEU A 257 24.45 17.96 -8.09
CA LEU A 257 23.33 18.54 -7.34
C LEU A 257 23.75 18.66 -5.86
N GLU A 258 24.55 19.67 -5.52
CA GLU A 258 24.74 20.07 -4.13
C GLU A 258 23.45 20.73 -3.61
N ARG A 259 22.48 19.91 -3.19
CA ARG A 259 21.40 20.41 -2.33
C ARG A 259 21.94 20.45 -0.90
N PRO A 260 22.02 21.62 -0.25
CA PRO A 260 22.26 21.65 1.18
C PRO A 260 21.15 20.87 1.89
N ALA A 261 21.52 20.07 2.89
CA ALA A 261 20.54 19.39 3.74
C ALA A 261 19.55 20.43 4.27
N PRO A 262 18.23 20.29 4.03
CA PRO A 262 17.27 21.26 4.55
C PRO A 262 17.32 21.25 6.07
N ALA A 263 17.32 22.45 6.67
CA ALA A 263 17.05 22.60 8.09
C ALA A 263 15.67 21.97 8.36
N VAL A 264 15.59 21.15 9.41
CA VAL A 264 14.35 20.49 9.82
C VAL A 264 13.37 21.59 10.27
N GLU A 265 12.46 22.00 9.39
CA GLU A 265 11.29 22.76 9.84
C GLU A 265 10.39 21.79 10.62
N GLU A 266 10.11 22.14 11.87
CA GLU A 266 9.14 21.46 12.71
C GLU A 266 7.79 21.46 11.98
N VAL A 267 7.39 20.28 11.50
CA VAL A 267 6.11 20.12 10.81
C VAL A 267 5.01 20.03 11.86
N ASP A 268 4.12 21.02 11.82
CA ASP A 268 2.92 21.19 12.62
C ASP A 268 2.08 19.89 12.77
N GLU A 269 1.77 19.51 14.01
CA GLU A 269 1.20 18.21 14.43
C GLU A 269 -0.29 17.99 14.06
N ALA A 270 -0.94 18.89 13.32
CA ALA A 270 -2.41 18.93 13.25
C ALA A 270 -3.07 18.17 12.08
N THR A 271 -2.34 17.33 11.33
CA THR A 271 -2.95 16.48 10.28
C THR A 271 -2.79 15.01 10.67
N PRO A 272 -3.86 14.19 10.79
CA PRO A 272 -3.70 12.75 10.95
C PRO A 272 -3.14 12.20 9.65
N ARG A 273 -1.81 12.18 9.55
CA ARG A 273 -1.09 11.35 8.61
C ARG A 273 -1.48 9.92 8.97
N VAL A 274 -1.93 9.14 7.98
CA VAL A 274 -1.81 7.68 8.06
C VAL A 274 -0.30 7.43 7.98
N GLN A 275 0.38 7.61 9.13
CA GLN A 275 1.80 7.31 9.25
C GLN A 275 1.91 5.80 9.12
N SER A 276 2.75 5.34 8.20
CA SER A 276 3.31 4.00 8.24
C SER A 276 3.80 3.75 9.68
N HIS A 277 3.08 2.91 10.43
CA HIS A 277 3.38 2.60 11.82
C HIS A 277 4.61 1.68 11.95
N ARG A 278 5.49 1.55 10.94
CA ARG A 278 6.60 0.60 10.93
C ARG A 278 7.91 1.26 11.38
N VAL A 279 8.61 0.63 12.31
CA VAL A 279 9.69 1.24 13.13
C VAL A 279 11.06 1.02 12.54
N GLY A 280 11.82 2.09 12.26
CA GLY A 280 13.26 2.01 11.90
C GLY A 280 14.09 1.19 12.90
N VAL A 281 15.31 0.77 12.55
CA VAL A 281 16.16 -0.17 13.32
C VAL A 281 15.97 -0.04 14.85
N ILE A 282 15.47 -1.10 15.48
CA ILE A 282 15.23 -1.15 16.93
C ILE A 282 16.51 -1.65 17.60
N ASP A 283 16.90 -0.96 18.67
CA ASP A 283 18.09 -1.31 19.44
C ASP A 283 17.95 -2.72 20.04
N SER A 284 18.88 -3.61 19.71
CA SER A 284 18.91 -5.00 20.19
C SER A 284 18.93 -5.10 21.72
N ALA A 285 19.43 -4.09 22.43
CA ALA A 285 19.41 -4.05 23.89
C ALA A 285 17.98 -4.05 24.46
N LEU A 286 16.96 -3.63 23.70
CA LEU A 286 15.56 -3.63 24.15
C LEU A 286 14.97 -5.03 24.27
N TYR A 287 15.59 -6.02 23.63
CA TYR A 287 15.15 -7.42 23.68
C TYR A 287 15.70 -8.17 24.90
N VAL A 288 16.69 -7.60 25.59
CA VAL A 288 17.30 -8.19 26.78
C VAL A 288 16.54 -7.71 28.01
N PHE A 289 16.03 -8.65 28.81
CA PHE A 289 15.37 -8.32 30.06
C PHE A 289 16.37 -7.87 31.12
N THR A 290 16.20 -6.65 31.63
CA THR A 290 17.11 -6.03 32.61
C THR A 290 16.72 -6.29 34.07
N GLY A 291 15.65 -7.05 34.31
CA GLY A 291 15.12 -7.33 35.66
C GLY A 291 13.94 -6.46 36.07
N GLU A 292 13.64 -5.39 35.34
CA GLU A 292 12.55 -4.46 35.64
C GLU A 292 11.39 -4.62 34.65
N ARG A 293 10.19 -4.94 35.15
CA ARG A 293 8.96 -5.10 34.34
C ARG A 293 8.15 -3.80 34.28
N SER A 294 7.12 -3.78 33.45
CA SER A 294 6.10 -2.73 33.47
C SER A 294 5.23 -2.78 34.73
N ASP A 295 4.39 -1.77 34.90
CA ASP A 295 3.36 -1.69 35.96
C ASP A 295 2.10 -2.51 35.66
N VAL A 296 2.10 -3.31 34.59
CA VAL A 296 0.98 -4.17 34.20
C VAL A 296 0.90 -5.37 35.15
N GLU A 297 -0.23 -5.53 35.82
CA GLU A 297 -0.53 -6.70 36.64
C GLU A 297 -1.29 -7.75 35.81
N PRO A 298 -0.75 -8.97 35.61
CA PRO A 298 -1.45 -10.01 34.86
C PRO A 298 -2.84 -10.32 35.42
N VAL A 299 -3.80 -10.61 34.54
CA VAL A 299 -5.19 -10.93 34.92
C VAL A 299 -5.21 -12.18 35.79
N ALA A 300 -5.80 -12.09 36.99
CA ALA A 300 -5.85 -13.21 37.95
C ALA A 300 -6.56 -14.46 37.39
N GLU A 301 -7.57 -14.28 36.54
CA GLU A 301 -8.29 -15.35 35.86
C GLU A 301 -8.21 -15.15 34.35
N PRO A 302 -7.13 -15.62 33.69
CA PRO A 302 -7.03 -15.49 32.24
C PRO A 302 -8.11 -16.33 31.54
N PRO A 303 -8.53 -15.96 30.32
CA PRO A 303 -9.48 -16.72 29.53
C PRO A 303 -9.07 -18.18 29.40
N LYS A 304 -10.04 -19.07 29.57
CA LYS A 304 -9.84 -20.50 29.30
C LYS A 304 -9.67 -20.70 27.79
N LEU A 305 -8.82 -21.65 27.41
CA LEU A 305 -8.66 -22.08 26.03
C LEU A 305 -10.02 -22.49 25.43
N PRO A 306 -10.52 -21.79 24.38
CA PRO A 306 -11.75 -22.20 23.71
C PRO A 306 -11.62 -23.56 23.02
N PHE A 307 -10.44 -23.82 22.45
CA PHE A 307 -10.01 -25.11 21.92
C PHE A 307 -8.47 -25.16 21.86
N TYR A 308 -7.89 -26.34 21.62
CA TYR A 308 -6.45 -26.51 21.45
C TYR A 308 -6.06 -26.46 19.97
N GLY A 309 -4.93 -25.81 19.67
CA GLY A 309 -4.34 -25.75 18.34
C GLY A 309 -5.01 -24.72 17.42
N ASP A 310 -5.07 -25.03 16.13
CA ASP A 310 -5.52 -24.11 15.09
C ASP A 310 -6.79 -24.60 14.37
N ARG A 311 -7.57 -23.65 13.85
CA ARG A 311 -8.75 -23.85 13.01
C ARG A 311 -8.71 -22.92 11.81
N LYS A 312 -9.58 -23.21 10.84
CA LYS A 312 -9.72 -22.42 9.61
C LYS A 312 -11.16 -22.10 9.26
N HIS A 313 -11.34 -20.93 8.66
CA HIS A 313 -12.62 -20.49 8.12
C HIS A 313 -12.39 -19.86 6.76
N THR A 314 -13.14 -20.30 5.75
CA THR A 314 -12.91 -19.93 4.35
C THR A 314 -14.20 -19.56 3.61
N LYS A 315 -15.32 -19.46 4.32
CA LYS A 315 -16.64 -19.18 3.73
C LYS A 315 -17.25 -17.95 4.39
N PHE A 316 -17.00 -16.80 3.80
CA PHE A 316 -17.49 -15.53 4.30
C PHE A 316 -18.60 -14.98 3.41
N ASP A 317 -19.55 -14.28 4.03
CA ASP A 317 -20.31 -13.26 3.33
C ASP A 317 -19.43 -12.00 3.26
N ILE A 318 -18.96 -11.68 2.06
CA ILE A 318 -18.06 -10.53 1.88
C ILE A 318 -18.76 -9.20 2.16
N PHE A 319 -20.08 -9.12 2.02
CA PHE A 319 -20.83 -7.91 2.32
C PHE A 319 -20.89 -7.63 3.83
N GLU A 320 -20.78 -8.65 4.68
CA GLU A 320 -20.59 -8.46 6.12
C GLU A 320 -19.20 -7.92 6.43
N LEU A 321 -18.17 -8.37 5.72
CA LEU A 321 -16.81 -7.86 5.90
C LEU A 321 -16.67 -6.40 5.47
N TYR A 322 -17.32 -5.99 4.37
CA TYR A 322 -17.28 -4.60 3.91
C TYR A 322 -17.81 -3.59 4.94
N LYS A 323 -18.64 -4.00 5.89
CA LYS A 323 -19.08 -3.14 7.01
C LYS A 323 -17.94 -2.78 7.96
N TYR A 324 -16.87 -3.58 7.95
CA TYR A 324 -15.67 -3.40 8.77
C TYR A 324 -14.56 -2.60 8.07
N ILE A 325 -14.74 -2.23 6.80
CA ILE A 325 -13.81 -1.32 6.11
C ILE A 325 -13.89 0.05 6.77
N ASN A 326 -12.73 0.64 7.07
CA ASN A 326 -12.64 2.02 7.54
C ASN A 326 -12.62 2.98 6.34
N PRO A 327 -13.69 3.77 6.10
CA PRO A 327 -13.76 4.65 4.94
C PRO A 327 -12.69 5.75 4.95
N ILE A 328 -12.22 6.15 6.14
CA ILE A 328 -11.14 7.13 6.26
C ILE A 328 -9.82 6.54 5.74
N ALA A 329 -9.51 5.30 6.14
CA ALA A 329 -8.31 4.60 5.70
C ALA A 329 -8.38 4.31 4.18
N LEU A 330 -9.52 3.84 3.69
CA LEU A 330 -9.72 3.60 2.25
C LEU A 330 -9.64 4.89 1.43
N PHE A 331 -10.49 5.88 1.71
CA PHE A 331 -10.63 7.05 0.84
C PHE A 331 -9.44 8.00 0.95
N ARG A 332 -8.97 8.28 2.17
CA ARG A 332 -7.88 9.24 2.39
C ARG A 332 -6.51 8.58 2.39
N GLY A 333 -6.41 7.35 2.87
CA GLY A 333 -5.16 6.59 2.92
C GLY A 333 -4.86 5.93 1.58
N GLN A 334 -5.64 4.91 1.20
CA GLN A 334 -5.35 4.11 0.00
C GLN A 334 -5.63 4.88 -1.30
N TRP A 335 -6.78 5.53 -1.41
CA TRP A 335 -7.18 6.26 -2.62
C TRP A 335 -6.71 7.71 -2.64
N GLN A 336 -6.06 8.17 -1.55
CA GLN A 336 -5.39 9.47 -1.47
C GLN A 336 -6.30 10.67 -1.80
N TYR A 337 -7.60 10.59 -1.50
CA TYR A 337 -8.49 11.76 -1.52
C TYR A 337 -8.15 12.68 -0.35
N LYS A 338 -7.53 13.81 -0.67
CA LYS A 338 -7.18 14.87 0.25
C LYS A 338 -8.22 15.99 0.19
N ARG A 339 -8.46 16.61 1.34
CA ARG A 339 -9.30 17.81 1.42
C ARG A 339 -8.57 18.96 0.73
N PRO A 340 -9.17 19.61 -0.28
CA PRO A 340 -8.58 20.79 -0.91
C PRO A 340 -8.44 21.96 0.07
N ASP A 341 -7.46 22.83 -0.18
CA ASP A 341 -7.28 24.06 0.59
C ASP A 341 -8.50 24.99 0.45
N GLY A 342 -8.96 25.54 1.57
CA GLY A 342 -10.14 26.41 1.62
C GLY A 342 -11.49 25.68 1.68
N MET A 343 -11.52 24.34 1.57
CA MET A 343 -12.75 23.55 1.76
C MET A 343 -12.92 23.15 3.24
N SER A 344 -14.12 23.30 3.79
CA SER A 344 -14.43 22.87 5.15
C SER A 344 -14.57 21.34 5.28
N ASN A 345 -14.44 20.81 6.50
CA ASN A 345 -14.64 19.37 6.75
C ASN A 345 -16.05 18.86 6.37
N PRO A 346 -17.15 19.57 6.68
CA PRO A 346 -18.49 19.16 6.26
C PRO A 346 -18.65 19.12 4.74
N GLU A 347 -18.16 20.15 4.03
CA GLU A 347 -18.22 20.19 2.55
C GLU A 347 -17.43 19.05 1.93
N PHE A 348 -16.23 18.76 2.45
CA PHE A 348 -15.43 17.65 1.95
C PHE A 348 -16.08 16.29 2.22
N THR A 349 -16.71 16.11 3.39
CA THR A 349 -17.46 14.89 3.71
C THR A 349 -18.62 14.69 2.74
N GLN A 350 -19.37 15.76 2.44
CA GLN A 350 -20.44 15.72 1.47
C GLN A 350 -19.91 15.37 0.06
N TRP A 351 -18.80 16.00 -0.34
CA TRP A 351 -18.16 15.71 -1.62
C TRP A 351 -17.73 14.24 -1.74
N LEU A 352 -17.16 13.65 -0.67
CA LEU A 352 -16.82 12.23 -0.63
C LEU A 352 -18.06 11.33 -0.80
N ALA A 353 -19.17 11.67 -0.14
CA ALA A 353 -20.42 10.91 -0.26
C ALA A 353 -21.00 10.97 -1.68
N GLU A 354 -20.89 12.11 -2.35
CA GLU A 354 -21.42 12.30 -3.71
C GLU A 354 -20.53 11.70 -4.80
N ASN A 355 -19.20 11.71 -4.62
CA ASN A 355 -18.24 11.41 -5.70
C ASN A 355 -17.41 10.14 -5.47
N VAL A 356 -17.18 9.74 -4.21
CA VAL A 356 -16.28 8.62 -3.86
C VAL A 356 -17.06 7.40 -3.36
N GLU A 357 -18.10 7.61 -2.57
CA GLU A 357 -18.96 6.53 -2.08
C GLU A 357 -19.62 5.71 -3.21
N PRO A 358 -20.08 6.29 -4.33
CA PRO A 358 -20.58 5.49 -5.46
C PRO A 358 -19.52 4.55 -6.06
N VAL A 359 -18.25 4.96 -6.09
CA VAL A 359 -17.13 4.13 -6.54
C VAL A 359 -16.94 2.95 -5.59
N PHE A 360 -16.99 3.20 -4.28
CA PHE A 360 -16.95 2.15 -3.27
C PHE A 360 -18.12 1.16 -3.41
N GLU A 361 -19.35 1.64 -3.58
CA GLU A 361 -20.53 0.80 -3.78
C GLU A 361 -20.44 -0.08 -5.04
N ARG A 362 -19.91 0.48 -6.13
CA ARG A 362 -19.62 -0.25 -7.36
C ARG A 362 -18.61 -1.38 -7.11
N LEU A 363 -17.46 -1.04 -6.53
CA LEU A 363 -16.36 -1.99 -6.30
C LEU A 363 -16.74 -3.13 -5.35
N LYS A 364 -17.58 -2.85 -4.33
CA LYS A 364 -18.11 -3.92 -3.46
C LYS A 364 -18.78 -5.03 -4.28
N ARG A 365 -19.52 -4.67 -5.34
CA ARG A 365 -20.22 -5.63 -6.21
C ARG A 365 -19.26 -6.31 -7.17
N GLU A 366 -18.39 -5.54 -7.81
CA GLU A 366 -17.42 -6.06 -8.80
C GLU A 366 -16.43 -7.04 -8.16
N LEU A 367 -15.92 -6.72 -6.97
CA LEU A 367 -14.90 -7.50 -6.28
C LEU A 367 -15.44 -8.65 -5.43
N ALA A 368 -16.77 -8.75 -5.23
CA ALA A 368 -17.37 -9.82 -4.43
C ALA A 368 -17.02 -11.23 -4.93
N SER A 369 -16.82 -11.38 -6.24
CA SER A 369 -16.43 -12.65 -6.86
C SER A 369 -14.92 -12.88 -6.93
N VAL A 370 -14.12 -11.83 -6.72
CA VAL A 370 -12.65 -11.85 -6.84
C VAL A 370 -12.02 -12.08 -5.47
N LEU A 371 -12.43 -11.32 -4.47
CA LEU A 371 -11.91 -11.42 -3.11
C LEU A 371 -12.36 -12.75 -2.49
N LYS A 372 -11.40 -13.53 -1.99
CA LYS A 372 -11.59 -14.83 -1.31
C LYS A 372 -11.08 -14.77 0.14
N PRO A 373 -11.84 -14.14 1.06
CA PRO A 373 -11.51 -14.08 2.48
C PRO A 373 -11.27 -15.47 3.09
N ARG A 374 -10.16 -15.64 3.80
CA ARG A 374 -9.80 -16.86 4.54
C ARG A 374 -9.06 -16.48 5.81
N VAL A 375 -9.28 -17.25 6.87
CA VAL A 375 -8.65 -17.07 8.17
C VAL A 375 -8.14 -18.40 8.71
N LYS A 376 -6.95 -18.36 9.31
CA LYS A 376 -6.46 -19.34 10.27
C LYS A 376 -6.30 -18.65 11.62
N TRP A 377 -6.79 -19.28 12.68
CA TRP A 377 -6.60 -18.79 14.04
C TRP A 377 -6.45 -19.96 15.00
N GLY A 378 -5.85 -19.71 16.15
CA GLY A 378 -5.63 -20.73 17.15
C GLY A 378 -5.39 -20.15 18.53
N TYR A 379 -5.52 -21.01 19.53
CA TYR A 379 -5.31 -20.70 20.93
C TYR A 379 -4.29 -21.65 21.53
N PHE A 380 -3.39 -21.09 22.35
CA PHE A 380 -2.28 -21.85 22.89
C PHE A 380 -2.05 -21.51 24.36
N PRO A 381 -1.75 -22.50 25.21
CA PRO A 381 -1.29 -22.25 26.57
C PRO A 381 0.05 -21.50 26.52
N CYS A 382 0.19 -20.47 27.35
CA CYS A 382 1.41 -19.66 27.40
C CYS A 382 1.76 -19.20 28.82
N ALA A 383 3.00 -18.70 28.95
CA ALA A 383 3.46 -17.97 30.12
C ALA A 383 4.55 -16.97 29.72
N SER A 384 4.71 -15.91 30.51
CA SER A 384 5.76 -14.91 30.33
C SER A 384 7.04 -15.24 31.11
N GLU A 385 8.20 -14.97 30.51
CA GLU A 385 9.51 -15.06 31.14
C GLU A 385 10.33 -13.82 30.74
N GLY A 386 10.28 -12.77 31.56
CA GLY A 386 10.91 -11.49 31.24
C GLY A 386 10.30 -10.86 29.99
N ASN A 387 11.08 -10.79 28.90
CA ASN A 387 10.63 -10.29 27.60
C ASN A 387 10.04 -11.37 26.68
N ASP A 388 10.12 -12.64 27.11
CA ASP A 388 9.66 -13.77 26.32
C ASP A 388 8.21 -14.12 26.63
N LEU A 389 7.49 -14.54 25.60
CA LEU A 389 6.23 -15.27 25.70
C LEU A 389 6.47 -16.71 25.24
N ILE A 390 6.44 -17.63 26.19
CA ILE A 390 6.59 -19.07 25.97
C ILE A 390 5.24 -19.62 25.54
N ILE A 391 5.24 -20.38 24.45
CA ILE A 391 4.08 -21.12 23.97
C ILE A 391 4.29 -22.60 24.28
N TYR A 392 3.34 -23.20 25.01
CA TYR A 392 3.41 -24.60 25.38
C TYR A 392 2.68 -25.51 24.39
N GLN A 393 2.98 -26.80 24.46
CA GLN A 393 2.14 -27.86 23.91
C GLN A 393 0.85 -28.01 24.73
N ASP A 394 -0.05 -28.89 24.29
CA ASP A 394 -1.35 -29.14 24.92
C ASP A 394 -1.23 -29.63 26.39
N ASP A 395 -0.05 -30.12 26.80
CA ASP A 395 0.25 -30.49 28.18
C ASP A 395 0.50 -29.28 29.12
N ALA A 396 0.52 -28.06 28.56
CA ALA A 396 0.80 -26.80 29.25
C ALA A 396 2.12 -26.77 30.03
N ARG A 397 3.11 -27.56 29.60
CA ARG A 397 4.41 -27.70 30.29
C ARG A 397 5.57 -27.74 29.33
N THR A 398 5.44 -28.50 28.25
CA THR A 398 6.51 -28.66 27.26
C THR A 398 6.50 -27.44 26.36
N GLU A 399 7.62 -26.70 26.33
CA GLU A 399 7.78 -25.57 25.42
C GLU A 399 7.70 -26.04 23.96
N ARG A 400 6.82 -25.39 23.18
CA ARG A 400 6.68 -25.60 21.74
C ARG A 400 7.51 -24.56 20.97
N THR A 401 7.41 -23.30 21.37
CA THR A 401 8.17 -22.19 20.80
C THR A 401 8.14 -20.99 21.75
N ARG A 402 8.93 -19.94 21.47
CA ARG A 402 8.93 -18.69 22.23
C ARG A 402 9.02 -17.47 21.33
N PHE A 403 8.30 -16.42 21.68
CA PHE A 403 8.40 -15.10 21.07
C PHE A 403 9.18 -14.17 22.00
N ASN A 404 10.11 -13.39 21.47
CA ASN A 404 10.89 -12.44 22.25
C ASN A 404 10.52 -11.03 21.79
N PHE A 405 10.03 -10.21 22.71
CA PHE A 405 9.52 -8.89 22.39
C PHE A 405 10.44 -7.79 22.94
N PRO A 406 10.56 -6.66 22.25
CA PRO A 406 11.30 -5.53 22.78
C PRO A 406 10.51 -4.88 23.93
N ARG A 407 11.25 -4.26 24.86
CA ARG A 407 10.72 -3.51 26.00
C ARG A 407 11.05 -2.02 25.86
N GLN A 408 10.09 -1.15 26.14
CA GLN A 408 10.34 0.30 26.24
C GLN A 408 11.43 0.60 27.29
N ARG A 409 12.35 1.52 26.99
CA ARG A 409 13.39 1.96 27.95
C ARG A 409 12.79 2.76 29.11
N ASP A 410 11.96 3.72 28.72
CA ASP A 410 11.42 4.76 29.59
C ASP A 410 9.89 4.60 29.75
N GLY A 411 9.30 5.46 30.58
CA GLY A 411 7.86 5.47 30.81
C GLY A 411 7.37 4.21 31.52
N ARG A 412 6.33 3.58 30.97
CA ARG A 412 5.69 2.37 31.55
C ARG A 412 6.49 1.09 31.30
N ARG A 413 7.58 1.15 30.52
CA ARG A 413 8.44 -0.01 30.22
C ARG A 413 7.68 -1.20 29.65
N GLN A 414 6.68 -0.93 28.81
CA GLN A 414 5.76 -1.94 28.29
C GLN A 414 6.51 -2.94 27.41
N CYS A 415 6.12 -4.20 27.54
CA CYS A 415 6.54 -5.34 26.72
C CYS A 415 5.31 -6.25 26.53
N LEU A 416 5.14 -6.85 25.35
CA LEU A 416 3.95 -7.68 25.09
C LEU A 416 3.84 -8.89 26.02
N SER A 417 4.96 -9.45 26.47
CA SER A 417 4.98 -10.56 27.43
C SER A 417 4.36 -10.18 28.78
N ASP A 418 4.36 -8.91 29.17
CA ASP A 418 3.88 -8.50 30.50
C ASP A 418 2.37 -8.64 30.68
N PHE A 419 1.62 -8.71 29.60
CA PHE A 419 0.17 -8.91 29.63
C PHE A 419 -0.26 -10.35 29.93
N PHE A 420 0.71 -11.26 30.13
CA PHE A 420 0.46 -12.68 30.38
C PHE A 420 1.08 -13.13 31.71
N GLN A 421 0.49 -14.17 32.33
CA GLN A 421 0.95 -14.78 33.57
C GLN A 421 2.41 -15.23 33.49
N PRO A 422 3.25 -14.92 34.50
CA PRO A 422 4.65 -15.32 34.49
C PRO A 422 4.83 -16.80 34.84
N VAL A 423 5.94 -17.38 34.37
CA VAL A 423 6.38 -18.71 34.81
C VAL A 423 6.46 -18.72 36.36
N GLY A 424 5.90 -19.78 36.96
CA GLY A 424 5.88 -19.94 38.41
C GLY A 424 4.70 -19.30 39.13
N SER A 425 3.80 -18.57 38.44
CA SER A 425 2.53 -18.07 39.01
C SER A 425 1.60 -19.19 39.49
N GLY A 426 1.74 -20.40 38.93
CA GLY A 426 0.82 -21.51 39.12
C GLY A 426 -0.43 -21.44 38.23
N ILE A 427 -0.53 -20.40 37.39
CA ILE A 427 -1.65 -20.15 36.47
C ILE A 427 -1.12 -20.24 35.04
N VAL A 428 -1.71 -21.12 34.22
CA VAL A 428 -1.43 -21.20 32.79
C VAL A 428 -2.29 -20.16 32.07
N ASP A 429 -1.66 -19.30 31.29
CA ASP A 429 -2.35 -18.28 30.50
C ASP A 429 -2.72 -18.79 29.10
N THR A 430 -3.51 -17.99 28.37
CA THR A 430 -3.93 -18.25 27.00
C THR A 430 -3.54 -17.07 26.10
N VAL A 431 -2.89 -17.38 24.99
CA VAL A 431 -2.68 -16.45 23.88
C VAL A 431 -3.39 -16.97 22.64
N ALA A 432 -3.91 -16.04 21.83
CA ALA A 432 -4.43 -16.36 20.52
C ALA A 432 -3.56 -15.75 19.43
N PHE A 433 -3.53 -16.43 18.29
CA PHE A 433 -2.90 -15.92 17.07
C PHE A 433 -3.88 -16.05 15.91
N HIS A 434 -3.78 -15.16 14.95
CA HIS A 434 -4.48 -15.32 13.68
C HIS A 434 -3.67 -14.82 12.50
N VAL A 435 -4.03 -15.32 11.33
CA VAL A 435 -3.60 -14.81 10.04
C VAL A 435 -4.76 -14.85 9.08
N VAL A 436 -4.89 -13.80 8.28
CA VAL A 436 -6.01 -13.60 7.38
C VAL A 436 -5.50 -13.22 5.99
N THR A 437 -6.27 -13.55 4.96
CA THR A 437 -6.00 -13.16 3.58
C THR A 437 -7.30 -12.97 2.82
N VAL A 438 -7.31 -12.11 1.80
CA VAL A 438 -8.40 -12.01 0.82
C VAL A 438 -8.09 -12.73 -0.50
N GLY A 439 -7.02 -13.54 -0.53
CA GLY A 439 -6.65 -14.38 -1.67
C GLY A 439 -5.84 -13.65 -2.75
N GLY A 440 -5.17 -14.44 -3.60
CA GLY A 440 -4.26 -13.91 -4.64
C GLY A 440 -4.94 -13.49 -5.94
N ASP A 441 -6.22 -13.80 -6.12
CA ASP A 441 -7.00 -13.42 -7.32
C ASP A 441 -7.06 -11.88 -7.49
N THR A 442 -7.03 -11.13 -6.38
CA THR A 442 -6.95 -9.67 -6.39
C THR A 442 -5.64 -9.20 -7.02
N SER A 443 -4.51 -9.79 -6.66
CA SER A 443 -3.20 -9.43 -7.24
C SER A 443 -3.15 -9.74 -8.75
N VAL A 444 -3.85 -10.80 -9.20
CA VAL A 444 -4.00 -11.11 -10.63
C VAL A 444 -4.80 -10.02 -11.35
N LEU A 445 -5.92 -9.59 -10.77
CA LEU A 445 -6.73 -8.50 -11.31
C LEU A 445 -5.95 -7.18 -11.35
N GLU A 446 -5.26 -6.83 -10.27
CA GLU A 446 -4.41 -5.65 -10.17
C GLU A 446 -3.35 -5.60 -11.28
N ARG A 447 -2.61 -6.70 -11.47
CA ARG A 447 -1.64 -6.81 -12.55
C ARG A 447 -2.28 -6.61 -13.92
N SER A 448 -3.43 -7.23 -14.14
CA SER A 448 -4.15 -7.08 -15.40
C SER A 448 -4.62 -5.64 -15.67
N LEU A 449 -5.06 -4.91 -14.65
CA LEU A 449 -5.45 -3.51 -14.76
C LEU A 449 -4.24 -2.62 -15.07
N PHE A 450 -3.12 -2.84 -14.37
CA PHE A 450 -1.88 -2.13 -14.60
C PHE A 450 -1.38 -2.32 -16.04
N ASP A 451 -1.32 -3.57 -16.52
CA ASP A 451 -0.85 -3.90 -17.88
C ASP A 451 -1.71 -3.22 -18.96
N ARG A 452 -3.05 -3.24 -18.80
CA ARG A 452 -3.99 -2.55 -19.70
C ARG A 452 -3.86 -1.02 -19.64
N GLY A 453 -3.36 -0.50 -18.53
CA GLY A 453 -3.26 0.93 -18.25
C GLY A 453 -4.51 1.53 -17.63
N ASP A 454 -5.32 0.70 -16.98
CA ASP A 454 -6.49 1.10 -16.20
C ASP A 454 -6.00 1.48 -14.79
N TYR A 455 -5.12 2.48 -14.71
CA TYR A 455 -4.38 2.83 -13.51
C TYR A 455 -5.29 3.31 -12.36
N GLN A 456 -6.39 3.99 -12.68
CA GLN A 456 -7.33 4.45 -11.68
C GLN A 456 -8.05 3.26 -11.03
N ASP A 457 -8.54 2.31 -11.84
CA ASP A 457 -9.16 1.09 -11.32
C ASP A 457 -8.13 0.20 -10.60
N TYR A 458 -6.87 0.14 -11.06
CA TYR A 458 -5.77 -0.52 -10.33
C TYR A 458 -5.63 0.03 -8.91
N LEU A 459 -5.53 1.36 -8.75
CA LEU A 459 -5.45 2.01 -7.44
C LEU A 459 -6.66 1.65 -6.57
N TYR A 460 -7.85 1.66 -7.16
CA TYR A 460 -9.07 1.39 -6.44
C TYR A 460 -9.18 -0.06 -5.95
N VAL A 461 -8.94 -1.03 -6.84
CA VAL A 461 -8.95 -2.46 -6.53
C VAL A 461 -7.91 -2.78 -5.47
N HIS A 462 -6.71 -2.21 -5.59
CA HIS A 462 -5.66 -2.39 -4.61
C HIS A 462 -6.09 -1.91 -3.21
N GLY A 463 -6.60 -0.67 -3.12
CA GLY A 463 -7.10 -0.13 -1.85
C GLY A 463 -8.22 -0.99 -1.24
N MET A 464 -9.12 -1.52 -2.07
CA MET A 464 -10.16 -2.44 -1.62
C MET A 464 -9.58 -3.75 -1.09
N GLY A 465 -8.56 -4.32 -1.75
CA GLY A 465 -7.89 -5.54 -1.31
C GLY A 465 -7.26 -5.39 0.07
N VAL A 466 -6.48 -4.33 0.27
CA VAL A 466 -5.81 -4.02 1.55
C VAL A 466 -6.83 -3.81 2.67
N GLU A 467 -7.82 -2.92 2.46
CA GLU A 467 -8.78 -2.59 3.52
C GLU A 467 -9.76 -3.74 3.80
N THR A 468 -10.04 -4.62 2.83
CA THR A 468 -10.82 -5.84 3.09
C THR A 468 -10.03 -6.85 3.93
N ALA A 469 -8.70 -6.95 3.75
CA ALA A 469 -7.86 -7.79 4.60
C ALA A 469 -7.83 -7.29 6.05
N GLU A 470 -7.73 -5.97 6.26
CA GLU A 470 -7.83 -5.37 7.60
C GLU A 470 -9.23 -5.50 8.20
N ALA A 471 -10.28 -5.30 7.39
CA ALA A 471 -11.66 -5.53 7.81
C ALA A 471 -11.90 -6.98 8.25
N LEU A 472 -11.33 -7.95 7.52
CA LEU A 472 -11.37 -9.37 7.89
C LEU A 472 -10.62 -9.63 9.20
N ALA A 473 -9.45 -9.01 9.39
CA ALA A 473 -8.70 -9.13 10.62
C ALA A 473 -9.49 -8.61 11.82
N GLU A 474 -10.15 -7.46 11.69
CA GLU A 474 -10.94 -6.88 12.76
C GLU A 474 -12.23 -7.68 13.02
N TYR A 475 -12.93 -8.10 11.96
CA TYR A 475 -14.08 -8.98 12.06
C TYR A 475 -13.74 -10.27 12.81
N TRP A 476 -12.59 -10.87 12.50
CA TRP A 476 -12.16 -12.11 13.13
C TRP A 476 -11.63 -11.91 14.55
N HIS A 477 -10.95 -10.79 14.81
CA HIS A 477 -10.54 -10.42 16.16
C HIS A 477 -11.75 -10.31 17.08
N ARG A 478 -12.87 -9.75 16.61
CA ARG A 478 -14.15 -9.79 17.33
C ARG A 478 -14.62 -11.22 17.62
N GLN A 479 -14.53 -12.15 16.67
CA GLN A 479 -14.88 -13.55 16.94
C GLN A 479 -13.98 -14.15 18.03
N ILE A 480 -12.68 -13.85 18.00
CA ILE A 480 -11.74 -14.32 19.01
C ILE A 480 -12.09 -13.79 20.41
N ARG A 481 -12.45 -12.51 20.54
CA ARG A 481 -12.88 -11.92 21.82
C ARG A 481 -14.15 -12.60 22.35
N LEU A 482 -15.12 -12.89 21.48
CA LEU A 482 -16.33 -13.64 21.84
C LEU A 482 -16.01 -15.07 22.28
N GLU A 483 -15.15 -15.79 21.56
CA GLU A 483 -14.71 -17.15 21.89
C GLU A 483 -13.97 -17.21 23.24
N MET A 484 -13.15 -16.20 23.55
CA MET A 484 -12.44 -16.07 24.83
C MET A 484 -13.32 -15.58 25.98
N GLY A 485 -14.57 -15.18 25.72
CA GLY A 485 -15.47 -14.64 26.73
C GLY A 485 -15.14 -13.23 27.22
N ILE A 486 -14.35 -12.47 26.45
CA ILE A 486 -13.95 -11.08 26.73
C ILE A 486 -14.66 -10.07 25.83
N GLY A 487 -15.82 -10.45 25.28
CA GLY A 487 -16.67 -9.57 24.46
C GLY A 487 -17.55 -8.61 25.27
N ASP A 488 -17.23 -8.36 26.54
CA ASP A 488 -18.02 -7.52 27.45
C ASP A 488 -17.99 -6.03 27.07
N GLN A 489 -16.97 -5.62 26.32
CA GLN A 489 -16.75 -4.25 25.85
C GLN A 489 -16.79 -4.16 24.32
N GLU A 490 -17.63 -4.97 23.66
CA GLU A 490 -17.82 -4.83 22.21
C GLU A 490 -18.41 -3.44 21.89
N PRO A 491 -17.79 -2.66 21.00
CA PRO A 491 -18.26 -1.31 20.70
C PRO A 491 -19.60 -1.33 19.95
N GLU A 492 -20.52 -0.42 20.32
CA GLU A 492 -21.81 -0.26 19.64
C GLU A 492 -21.66 0.38 18.25
N GLU A 493 -20.55 1.12 18.02
CA GLU A 493 -20.32 1.88 16.80
C GLU A 493 -18.93 1.61 16.19
N MET A 494 -18.87 1.55 14.86
CA MET A 494 -17.63 1.27 14.11
C MET A 494 -16.49 2.24 14.41
N ARG A 495 -16.79 3.53 14.67
CA ARG A 495 -15.74 4.51 15.01
C ARG A 495 -14.97 4.14 16.28
N LEU A 496 -15.64 3.50 17.24
CA LEU A 496 -15.04 3.08 18.51
C LEU A 496 -14.19 1.83 18.29
N LEU A 497 -14.64 0.91 17.43
CA LEU A 497 -13.85 -0.23 16.96
C LEU A 497 -12.53 0.24 16.32
N PHE A 498 -12.58 1.19 15.39
CA PHE A 498 -11.38 1.75 14.75
C PHE A 498 -10.46 2.53 15.71
N SER A 499 -10.97 2.92 16.88
CA SER A 499 -10.19 3.57 17.94
C SER A 499 -9.69 2.58 19.00
N ALA A 500 -9.76 1.27 18.74
CA ALA A 500 -9.36 0.19 19.66
C ALA A 500 -10.04 0.28 21.05
N ARG A 501 -11.30 0.73 21.07
CA ARG A 501 -12.13 0.83 22.28
C ARG A 501 -12.89 -0.48 22.54
N TYR A 502 -12.13 -1.56 22.72
CA TYR A 502 -12.60 -2.88 23.12
C TYR A 502 -11.62 -3.51 24.13
N HIS A 503 -12.02 -4.63 24.74
CA HIS A 503 -11.19 -5.44 25.63
C HIS A 503 -10.09 -6.13 24.83
N GLY A 504 -8.83 -6.00 25.26
CA GLY A 504 -7.68 -6.61 24.60
C GLY A 504 -7.17 -5.80 23.42
N ALA A 505 -6.17 -6.35 22.74
CA ALA A 505 -5.55 -5.74 21.56
C ALA A 505 -4.97 -6.79 20.60
N ARG A 506 -4.89 -6.41 19.33
CA ARG A 506 -4.32 -7.22 18.24
C ARG A 506 -3.02 -6.56 17.79
N TYR A 507 -1.87 -7.21 17.92
CA TYR A 507 -0.59 -6.66 17.49
C TYR A 507 -0.07 -7.40 16.27
N SER A 508 0.04 -6.70 15.14
CA SER A 508 0.55 -7.29 13.90
C SER A 508 2.06 -7.35 13.86
N PHE A 509 2.62 -8.46 13.37
CA PHE A 509 4.08 -8.59 13.22
C PHE A 509 4.64 -7.51 12.27
N GLY A 510 5.79 -6.95 12.63
CA GLY A 510 6.40 -5.81 11.92
C GLY A 510 5.96 -4.43 12.44
N TYR A 511 4.99 -4.35 13.35
CA TYR A 511 4.58 -3.13 14.04
C TYR A 511 5.41 -2.89 15.30
N PRO A 512 5.36 -1.70 15.93
CA PRO A 512 6.31 -1.29 16.94
C PRO A 512 6.44 -2.26 18.11
N ALA A 513 5.33 -2.82 18.60
CA ALA A 513 5.31 -3.72 19.74
C ALA A 513 5.81 -5.15 19.45
N CYS A 514 5.76 -5.62 18.19
CA CYS A 514 6.27 -6.92 17.75
C CYS A 514 6.95 -6.78 16.37
N PRO A 515 8.07 -6.04 16.30
CA PRO A 515 8.64 -5.55 15.05
C PRO A 515 9.45 -6.62 14.29
N ASN A 516 9.80 -7.73 14.96
CA ASN A 516 10.57 -8.81 14.37
C ASN A 516 9.70 -9.65 13.42
N LEU A 517 9.90 -9.48 12.11
CA LEU A 517 9.17 -10.27 11.11
C LEU A 517 9.54 -11.75 11.11
N GLU A 518 10.72 -12.14 11.61
CA GLU A 518 11.14 -13.55 11.65
C GLU A 518 10.23 -14.40 12.54
N ASP A 519 9.56 -13.77 13.50
CA ASP A 519 8.54 -14.41 14.33
C ASP A 519 7.33 -14.90 13.52
N GLN A 520 7.15 -14.44 12.28
CA GLN A 520 6.16 -15.04 11.37
C GLN A 520 6.45 -16.51 11.05
N ALA A 521 7.70 -16.96 11.05
CA ALA A 521 7.99 -18.39 10.87
C ALA A 521 7.41 -19.23 12.01
N LYS A 522 7.53 -18.74 13.26
CA LYS A 522 6.92 -19.37 14.44
C LYS A 522 5.40 -19.36 14.34
N LEU A 523 4.81 -18.28 13.86
CA LEU A 523 3.38 -18.20 13.58
C LEU A 523 2.94 -19.24 12.54
N PHE A 524 3.72 -19.43 11.47
CA PHE A 524 3.46 -20.44 10.45
C PHE A 524 3.51 -21.86 11.03
N ASP A 525 4.49 -22.15 11.87
CA ASP A 525 4.58 -23.44 12.58
C ASP A 525 3.40 -23.69 13.53
N LEU A 526 2.84 -22.62 14.13
CA LEU A 526 1.69 -22.70 15.03
C LEU A 526 0.38 -22.91 14.28
N LEU A 527 0.15 -22.13 13.21
CA LEU A 527 -1.15 -22.05 12.55
C LEU A 527 -1.26 -22.82 11.24
N ARG A 528 -0.17 -23.15 10.57
CA ARG A 528 -0.13 -23.74 9.22
C ARG A 528 -0.97 -22.95 8.18
N PRO A 529 -0.64 -21.67 7.92
CA PRO A 529 -1.36 -20.79 6.99
C PRO A 529 -1.37 -21.26 5.53
N GLU A 530 -0.46 -22.15 5.16
CA GLU A 530 -0.39 -22.79 3.84
C GLU A 530 -1.71 -23.49 3.49
N GLU A 531 -2.45 -23.97 4.50
CA GLU A 531 -3.77 -24.57 4.31
C GLU A 531 -4.85 -23.61 3.78
N ILE A 532 -4.62 -22.29 3.86
CA ILE A 532 -5.48 -21.26 3.26
C ILE A 532 -4.83 -20.57 2.06
N GLY A 533 -3.66 -21.05 1.62
CA GLY A 533 -2.94 -20.56 0.45
C GLY A 533 -2.02 -19.37 0.74
N LEU A 534 -1.57 -19.21 1.99
CA LEU A 534 -0.55 -18.24 2.34
C LEU A 534 0.84 -18.87 2.30
N GLU A 535 1.80 -18.11 1.79
CA GLU A 535 3.21 -18.44 1.78
C GLU A 535 4.00 -17.35 2.52
N LEU A 536 5.21 -17.70 2.94
CA LEU A 536 6.15 -16.79 3.59
C LEU A 536 7.34 -16.54 2.66
N SER A 537 7.67 -15.27 2.40
CA SER A 537 8.87 -14.92 1.63
C SER A 537 10.15 -15.19 2.43
N GLU A 538 11.30 -15.10 1.77
CA GLU A 538 12.62 -15.19 2.41
C GLU A 538 12.83 -14.12 3.51
N GLU A 539 12.17 -12.97 3.39
CA GLU A 539 12.18 -11.89 4.39
C GLU A 539 10.93 -11.89 5.28
N PHE A 540 10.28 -13.06 5.40
CA PHE A 540 9.19 -13.29 6.32
C PHE A 540 7.93 -12.45 6.03
N MET A 541 7.69 -12.15 4.76
CA MET A 541 6.47 -11.47 4.28
C MET A 541 5.37 -12.45 3.88
N LEU A 542 4.11 -12.10 4.18
CA LEU A 542 2.95 -12.86 3.74
C LEU A 542 2.74 -12.71 2.23
N VAL A 543 2.45 -13.82 1.56
CA VAL A 543 2.10 -13.87 0.14
C VAL A 543 0.79 -14.66 -0.01
N PRO A 544 -0.28 -14.10 -0.59
CA PRO A 544 -0.38 -12.77 -1.21
C PRO A 544 -0.30 -11.62 -0.20
N GLU A 545 0.04 -10.42 -0.68
CA GLU A 545 0.29 -9.24 0.16
C GLU A 545 -0.97 -8.69 0.85
N GLN A 546 -2.16 -8.92 0.30
CA GLN A 546 -3.46 -8.56 0.90
C GLN A 546 -3.81 -9.53 2.04
N SER A 547 -2.93 -9.56 3.04
CA SER A 547 -2.92 -10.47 4.18
C SER A 547 -2.35 -9.78 5.40
N THR A 548 -2.80 -10.16 6.59
CA THR A 548 -2.26 -9.64 7.85
C THR A 548 -2.28 -10.74 8.90
N SER A 549 -1.32 -10.67 9.82
CA SER A 549 -1.14 -11.62 10.91
C SER A 549 -0.98 -10.89 12.22
N ALA A 550 -1.37 -11.51 13.33
CA ALA A 550 -1.20 -10.90 14.64
C ALA A 550 -1.20 -11.90 15.80
N ILE A 551 -0.56 -11.45 16.87
CA ILE A 551 -0.80 -11.94 18.23
C ILE A 551 -1.97 -11.17 18.86
N ILE A 552 -2.87 -11.89 19.53
CA ILE A 552 -4.00 -11.32 20.25
C ILE A 552 -3.71 -11.39 21.75
N VAL A 553 -3.70 -10.22 22.38
CA VAL A 553 -3.51 -10.04 23.81
C VAL A 553 -4.88 -9.80 24.43
N HIS A 554 -5.26 -10.68 25.35
CA HIS A 554 -6.58 -10.66 25.97
C HIS A 554 -6.70 -9.65 27.12
N HIS A 555 -5.59 -9.17 27.66
CA HIS A 555 -5.55 -8.31 28.84
C HIS A 555 -6.34 -6.99 28.64
N PRO A 556 -7.15 -6.52 29.61
CA PRO A 556 -7.99 -5.33 29.46
C PRO A 556 -7.19 -4.03 29.24
N ASP A 557 -6.03 -3.91 29.89
CA ASP A 557 -5.13 -2.76 29.72
C ASP A 557 -4.29 -2.81 28.43
N ALA A 558 -4.41 -3.86 27.60
CA ALA A 558 -3.69 -3.94 26.35
C ALA A 558 -4.17 -2.84 25.39
N LYS A 559 -3.24 -1.97 25.00
CA LYS A 559 -3.43 -0.88 24.03
C LYS A 559 -2.22 -0.80 23.13
N TYR A 560 -2.35 -0.19 21.96
CA TYR A 560 -1.21 0.04 21.08
C TYR A 560 -0.20 0.96 21.75
N PHE A 561 1.07 0.55 21.76
CA PHE A 561 2.20 1.34 22.26
C PHE A 561 3.37 1.27 21.29
N ASN A 562 4.23 2.28 21.34
CA ASN A 562 5.49 2.30 20.61
C ASN A 562 6.62 1.87 21.55
N ILE A 563 7.66 1.24 21.01
CA ILE A 563 8.84 0.79 21.76
C ILE A 563 9.84 1.92 21.99
N ARG A 564 9.78 2.97 21.17
CA ARG A 564 10.60 4.18 21.32
C ARG A 564 10.06 5.12 22.38
#